data_AF-A0A497QI86-F1
#
_entry.id   AF-A0A497QI86-F1
#
_cell.length_a   1.000
_cell.length_b   1.000
_cell.length_c   1.000
_cell.angle_alpha   90.00
_cell.angle_beta   90.00
_cell.angle_gamma   90.00
#
_symmetry.space_group_name_H-M   'P 1'
#
loop_
_entity.id
_entity.type
_entity.pdbx_description
1 polymer ?
#
loop_
_entity_poly.entity_id
_entity_poly.type
_entity_poly.pdbx_seq_one_letter_code
_entity_poly.pdbx_strand_id
1 'polypeptide(L)'
;MVDLKERIDLFKDELSLIGTPVIKEFIISCLEKAPDYVFYDCPSSSSGKYHPLDELAGDGTVLHTKKVFAVAYDLTRALDCEHHRDEVLAACILHDITKQGLEKSGHTVKDHPQIAAQLVADVYKDKFKDKMDRNSAVLIYYGVYYHYGLWTNKKVAKPLPQYTPEELCVYLADYIASKRFVEVDPAYKFTNGI
;
A
#
# COMPACT_ATOMS: atom_id res chain seq x y z
N MET A 1 -19.05 5.43 -9.21
CA MET A 1 -17.74 5.86 -9.72
C MET A 1 -17.31 7.05 -8.92
N VAL A 2 -16.39 6.83 -7.98
CA VAL A 2 -15.70 7.90 -7.25
C VAL A 2 -14.86 8.65 -8.25
N ASP A 3 -14.94 9.97 -8.23
CA ASP A 3 -14.16 10.80 -9.14
C ASP A 3 -12.66 10.62 -8.88
N LEU A 4 -11.84 10.59 -9.95
CA LEU A 4 -10.40 10.41 -9.79
C LEU A 4 -9.77 11.50 -8.91
N LYS A 5 -10.29 12.74 -8.98
CA LYS A 5 -9.81 13.82 -8.13
C LYS A 5 -10.05 13.54 -6.66
N GLU A 6 -11.21 12.98 -6.30
CA GLU A 6 -11.51 12.59 -4.92
C GLU A 6 -10.53 11.52 -4.43
N ARG A 7 -10.21 10.53 -5.26
CA ARG A 7 -9.22 9.49 -4.93
C ARG A 7 -7.82 10.07 -4.71
N ILE A 8 -7.42 11.05 -5.52
CA ILE A 8 -6.15 11.76 -5.39
C ILE A 8 -6.15 12.61 -4.11
N ASP A 9 -7.23 13.32 -3.84
CA ASP A 9 -7.36 14.21 -2.67
C ASP A 9 -7.29 13.42 -1.36
N LEU A 10 -7.77 12.16 -1.33
CA LEU A 10 -7.61 11.26 -0.19
C LEU A 10 -6.15 11.00 0.14
N PHE A 11 -5.26 10.89 -0.85
CA PHE A 11 -3.83 10.61 -0.67
C PHE A 11 -2.92 11.81 -0.96
N LYS A 12 -3.44 13.04 -0.94
CA LYS A 12 -2.71 14.24 -1.40
C LYS A 12 -1.40 14.47 -0.63
N ASP A 13 -1.40 14.21 0.67
CA ASP A 13 -0.23 14.43 1.53
C ASP A 13 0.83 13.36 1.24
N GLU A 14 0.41 12.10 1.12
CA GLU A 14 1.27 10.97 0.75
C GLU A 14 1.86 11.14 -0.65
N LEU A 15 1.04 11.49 -1.64
CA LEU A 15 1.47 11.77 -3.02
C LEU A 15 2.40 12.98 -3.10
N SER A 16 2.31 13.94 -2.18
CA SER A 16 3.23 15.09 -2.14
C SER A 16 4.66 14.69 -1.78
N LEU A 17 4.82 13.59 -1.04
CA LEU A 17 6.11 13.08 -0.56
C LEU A 17 6.80 12.13 -1.54
N ILE A 18 6.09 11.66 -2.58
CA ILE A 18 6.70 10.90 -3.69
C ILE A 18 7.51 11.88 -4.55
N GLY A 19 8.83 11.71 -4.56
CA GLY A 19 9.77 12.61 -5.24
C GLY A 19 9.85 12.38 -6.75
N THR A 20 9.71 11.13 -7.18
CA THR A 20 9.87 10.69 -8.56
C THR A 20 8.56 10.88 -9.35
N PRO A 21 8.50 11.80 -10.33
CA PRO A 21 7.25 12.15 -10.99
C PRO A 21 6.56 10.96 -11.70
N VAL A 22 7.34 10.10 -12.37
CA VAL A 22 6.77 8.94 -13.07
C VAL A 22 6.16 7.91 -12.11
N ILE A 23 6.72 7.75 -10.90
CA ILE A 23 6.15 6.87 -9.87
C ILE A 23 4.83 7.47 -9.34
N LYS A 24 4.79 8.79 -9.15
CA LYS A 24 3.55 9.49 -8.75
C LYS A 24 2.43 9.31 -9.79
N GLU A 25 2.74 9.51 -11.07
CA GLU A 25 1.78 9.27 -12.17
C GLU A 25 1.33 7.81 -12.23
N PHE A 26 2.24 6.87 -11.95
CA PHE A 26 1.96 5.44 -11.89
C PHE A 26 0.97 5.12 -10.76
N ILE A 27 1.21 5.62 -9.54
CA ILE A 27 0.29 5.47 -8.41
C ILE A 27 -1.10 6.00 -8.78
N ILE A 28 -1.19 7.20 -9.35
CA ILE A 28 -2.47 7.82 -9.75
C ILE A 28 -3.20 6.93 -10.78
N SER A 29 -2.49 6.34 -11.74
CA SER A 29 -3.07 5.44 -12.73
C SER A 29 -3.56 4.11 -12.12
N CYS A 30 -2.88 3.60 -11.10
CA CYS A 30 -3.35 2.45 -10.33
C CYS A 30 -4.58 2.80 -9.49
N LEU A 31 -4.58 3.96 -8.82
CA LEU A 31 -5.73 4.47 -8.07
C LEU A 31 -6.95 4.69 -8.96
N GLU A 32 -6.78 5.13 -10.21
CA GLU A 32 -7.86 5.22 -11.21
C GLU A 32 -8.51 3.86 -11.50
N LYS A 33 -7.72 2.78 -11.50
CA LYS A 33 -8.20 1.42 -11.79
C LYS A 33 -8.72 0.66 -10.58
N ALA A 34 -8.41 1.14 -9.37
CA ALA A 34 -8.89 0.51 -8.14
C ALA A 34 -10.43 0.52 -8.05
N PRO A 35 -11.06 -0.51 -7.45
CA PRO A 35 -12.48 -0.53 -7.19
C PRO A 35 -12.93 0.63 -6.29
N ASP A 36 -14.09 1.20 -6.63
CA ASP A 36 -14.69 2.33 -5.90
C ASP A 36 -14.78 2.06 -4.38
N TYR A 37 -15.26 0.88 -3.98
CA TYR A 37 -15.59 0.56 -2.58
C TYR A 37 -14.43 0.80 -1.61
N VAL A 38 -13.19 0.70 -2.08
CA VAL A 38 -11.97 0.82 -1.27
C VAL A 38 -11.90 2.18 -0.57
N PHE A 39 -12.42 3.22 -1.22
CA PHE A 39 -12.23 4.61 -0.80
C PHE A 39 -13.27 5.11 0.20
N TYR A 40 -14.41 4.43 0.36
CA TYR A 40 -15.52 4.93 1.19
C TYR A 40 -16.33 3.84 1.93
N ASP A 41 -16.13 2.56 1.60
CA ASP A 41 -16.95 1.46 2.11
C ASP A 41 -16.12 0.16 2.22
N CYS A 42 -14.95 0.30 2.85
CA CYS A 42 -14.00 -0.75 3.10
C CYS A 42 -13.32 -0.58 4.46
N PRO A 43 -13.84 -1.19 5.55
CA PRO A 43 -13.13 -1.21 6.82
C PRO A 43 -11.81 -1.99 6.70
N SER A 44 -10.77 -1.60 7.44
CA SER A 44 -9.49 -2.30 7.39
C SER A 44 -9.59 -3.71 8.00
N SER A 45 -10.58 -3.92 8.86
CA SER A 45 -10.88 -5.21 9.50
C SER A 45 -12.36 -5.36 9.78
N SER A 46 -12.89 -6.58 9.57
CA SER A 46 -14.31 -6.89 9.83
C SER A 46 -14.63 -7.17 11.30
N SER A 47 -13.62 -7.40 12.16
CA SER A 47 -13.85 -7.88 13.54
C SER A 47 -13.23 -7.02 14.65
N GLY A 48 -12.35 -6.08 14.32
CA GLY A 48 -11.59 -5.29 15.32
C GLY A 48 -10.69 -6.11 16.25
N LYS A 49 -10.54 -7.42 15.98
CA LYS A 49 -9.73 -8.30 16.81
C LYS A 49 -8.25 -7.91 16.77
N TYR A 50 -7.78 -7.48 15.61
CA TYR A 50 -6.37 -7.22 15.37
C TYR A 50 -6.09 -5.75 15.06
N HIS A 51 -6.99 -5.02 14.41
CA HIS A 51 -6.79 -3.64 13.97
C HIS A 51 -7.26 -2.58 14.97
N PRO A 52 -6.67 -1.36 14.93
CA PRO A 52 -7.17 -0.17 15.63
C PRO A 52 -8.69 0.06 15.42
N LEU A 53 -9.35 0.58 16.46
CA LEU A 53 -10.82 0.72 16.47
C LEU A 53 -11.34 1.79 15.49
N ASP A 54 -10.52 2.80 15.20
CA ASP A 54 -10.78 3.86 14.24
C ASP A 54 -10.81 3.35 12.79
N GLU A 55 -10.23 2.19 12.50
CA GLU A 55 -10.22 1.61 11.16
C GLU A 55 -11.39 0.66 10.88
N LEU A 56 -12.38 0.62 11.79
CA LEU A 56 -13.60 -0.17 11.62
C LEU A 56 -14.69 0.57 10.84
N ALA A 57 -14.50 1.86 10.59
CA ALA A 57 -15.38 2.69 9.77
C ALA A 57 -15.20 2.41 8.27
N GLY A 58 -16.10 2.95 7.44
CA GLY A 58 -16.11 2.72 5.98
C GLY A 58 -14.84 3.21 5.26
N ASP A 59 -14.13 4.18 5.84
CA ASP A 59 -12.85 4.71 5.35
C ASP A 59 -11.62 4.02 5.96
N GLY A 60 -11.83 2.95 6.74
CA GLY A 60 -10.78 2.30 7.52
C GLY A 60 -9.58 1.81 6.69
N THR A 61 -9.81 1.32 5.46
CA THR A 61 -8.71 0.90 4.57
C THR A 61 -7.85 2.09 4.12
N VAL A 62 -8.45 3.25 3.86
CA VAL A 62 -7.72 4.47 3.51
C VAL A 62 -6.90 4.93 4.71
N LEU A 63 -7.49 4.98 5.90
CA LEU A 63 -6.78 5.37 7.12
C LEU A 63 -5.61 4.43 7.43
N HIS A 64 -5.83 3.11 7.36
CA HIS A 64 -4.79 2.10 7.52
C HIS A 64 -3.66 2.33 6.53
N THR A 65 -3.97 2.53 5.25
CA THR A 65 -2.98 2.80 4.19
C THR A 65 -2.09 3.99 4.52
N LYS A 66 -2.65 5.07 5.07
CA LYS A 66 -1.88 6.25 5.50
C LYS A 66 -0.96 5.95 6.68
N LYS A 67 -1.42 5.16 7.65
CA LYS A 67 -0.58 4.73 8.78
C LYS A 67 0.57 3.83 8.30
N VAL A 68 0.30 2.90 7.38
CA VAL A 68 1.33 2.07 6.74
C VAL A 68 2.36 2.95 6.01
N PHE A 69 1.90 3.91 5.22
CA PHE A 69 2.76 4.86 4.54
C PHE A 69 3.69 5.60 5.52
N ALA A 70 3.14 6.09 6.63
CA ALA A 70 3.90 6.85 7.61
C ALA A 70 4.98 6.01 8.29
N VAL A 71 4.65 4.78 8.70
CA VAL A 71 5.61 3.84 9.27
C VAL A 71 6.69 3.47 8.26
N ALA A 72 6.30 3.18 7.02
CA ALA A 72 7.23 2.81 5.95
C ALA A 72 8.23 3.93 5.63
N TYR A 73 7.78 5.19 5.64
CA TYR A 73 8.63 6.36 5.36
C TYR A 73 9.89 6.34 6.22
N ASP A 74 9.76 6.16 7.53
CA ASP A 74 10.89 6.10 8.45
C ASP A 74 11.62 4.75 8.41
N LEU A 75 10.89 3.63 8.27
CA LEU A 75 11.49 2.29 8.22
C LEU A 75 12.46 2.10 7.05
N THR A 76 12.26 2.81 5.92
CA THR A 76 13.20 2.75 4.78
C THR A 76 14.63 3.07 5.19
N ARG A 77 14.84 3.95 6.19
CA ARG A 77 16.18 4.28 6.70
C ARG A 77 16.73 3.17 7.57
N ALA A 78 15.91 2.62 8.46
CA ALA A 78 16.31 1.56 9.38
C ALA A 78 16.65 0.24 8.66
N LEU A 79 16.02 -0.01 7.51
CA LEU A 79 16.23 -1.19 6.68
C LEU A 79 17.25 -0.98 5.55
N ASP A 80 17.90 0.20 5.48
CA ASP A 80 18.89 0.55 4.45
C ASP A 80 18.34 0.48 3.00
N CYS A 81 17.07 0.85 2.82
CA CYS A 81 16.39 0.91 1.52
C CYS A 81 15.81 2.30 1.20
N GLU A 82 16.31 3.36 1.85
CA GLU A 82 15.91 4.76 1.61
C GLU A 82 16.11 5.19 0.14
N HIS A 83 17.08 4.61 -0.57
CA HIS A 83 17.31 4.87 -1.99
C HIS A 83 16.18 4.35 -2.91
N HIS A 84 15.32 3.47 -2.40
CA HIS A 84 14.10 2.96 -3.05
C HIS A 84 12.81 3.42 -2.33
N ARG A 85 12.88 4.54 -1.60
CA ARG A 85 11.75 5.04 -0.79
C ARG A 85 10.49 5.24 -1.64
N ASP A 86 10.59 5.86 -2.81
CA ASP A 86 9.40 6.14 -3.63
C ASP A 86 8.69 4.85 -4.08
N GLU A 87 9.44 3.79 -4.43
CA GLU A 87 8.87 2.48 -4.75
C GLU A 87 8.22 1.80 -3.54
N VAL A 88 8.86 1.85 -2.38
CA VAL A 88 8.30 1.30 -1.13
C VAL A 88 7.01 2.02 -0.74
N LEU A 89 7.00 3.35 -0.81
CA LEU A 89 5.84 4.17 -0.49
C LEU A 89 4.72 4.01 -1.51
N ALA A 90 5.05 3.85 -2.81
CA ALA A 90 4.08 3.48 -3.82
C ALA A 90 3.43 2.12 -3.52
N ALA A 91 4.22 1.11 -3.15
CA ALA A 91 3.68 -0.19 -2.74
C ALA A 91 2.76 -0.06 -1.52
N CYS A 92 3.12 0.80 -0.54
CA CYS A 92 2.28 1.06 0.63
C CYS A 92 0.93 1.69 0.25
N ILE A 93 0.87 2.65 -0.67
CA ILE A 93 -0.42 3.21 -1.13
C ILE A 93 -1.27 2.15 -1.84
N LEU A 94 -0.62 1.21 -2.53
CA LEU A 94 -1.27 0.28 -3.45
C LEU A 94 -1.56 -1.11 -2.84
N HIS A 95 -1.04 -1.44 -1.64
CA HIS A 95 -1.06 -2.82 -1.13
C HIS A 95 -2.47 -3.40 -0.95
N ASP A 96 -3.41 -2.58 -0.48
CA ASP A 96 -4.76 -2.97 -0.06
C ASP A 96 -5.86 -2.47 -1.02
N ILE A 97 -5.50 -1.96 -2.20
CA ILE A 97 -6.46 -1.36 -3.15
C ILE A 97 -7.44 -2.37 -3.77
N THR A 98 -7.34 -3.65 -3.44
CA THR A 98 -8.31 -4.67 -3.82
C THR A 98 -8.70 -5.54 -2.63
N LYS A 99 -8.76 -4.97 -1.42
CA LYS A 99 -8.94 -5.71 -0.16
C LYS A 99 -10.11 -6.71 -0.17
N GLN A 100 -11.22 -6.37 -0.83
CA GLN A 100 -12.40 -7.24 -0.98
C GLN A 100 -12.47 -7.94 -2.35
N GLY A 101 -11.42 -7.85 -3.18
CA GLY A 101 -11.38 -8.32 -4.57
C GLY A 101 -11.57 -7.18 -5.58
N LEU A 102 -11.74 -7.51 -6.86
CA LEU A 102 -12.09 -6.53 -7.90
C LEU A 102 -13.54 -6.06 -7.79
N GLU A 103 -14.40 -6.89 -7.20
CA GLU A 103 -15.78 -6.57 -6.86
C GLU A 103 -15.95 -6.54 -5.34
N LYS A 104 -16.90 -5.73 -4.85
CA LYS A 104 -17.15 -5.60 -3.41
C LYS A 104 -17.76 -6.90 -2.87
N SER A 105 -17.02 -7.63 -2.04
CA SER A 105 -17.48 -8.89 -1.43
C SER A 105 -17.93 -8.75 0.03
N GLY A 106 -17.68 -7.61 0.68
CA GLY A 106 -18.00 -7.34 2.08
C GLY A 106 -17.02 -7.95 3.09
N HIS A 107 -15.98 -8.65 2.64
CA HIS A 107 -14.96 -9.26 3.50
C HIS A 107 -13.59 -9.22 2.81
N THR A 108 -12.52 -9.25 3.60
CA THR A 108 -11.16 -9.33 3.05
C THR A 108 -10.97 -10.63 2.29
N VAL A 109 -10.60 -10.54 1.01
CA VAL A 109 -10.26 -11.70 0.18
C VAL A 109 -8.83 -12.11 0.46
N LYS A 110 -8.58 -13.39 0.70
CA LYS A 110 -7.26 -13.87 1.12
C LYS A 110 -6.14 -13.57 0.12
N ASP A 111 -6.47 -13.60 -1.16
CA ASP A 111 -5.53 -13.39 -2.25
C ASP A 111 -5.52 -11.92 -2.75
N HIS A 112 -6.10 -10.97 -1.99
CA HIS A 112 -6.05 -9.54 -2.35
C HIS A 112 -4.63 -8.99 -2.62
N PRO A 113 -3.53 -9.43 -1.95
CA PRO A 113 -2.20 -8.93 -2.27
C PRO A 113 -1.80 -9.27 -3.71
N GLN A 114 -2.14 -10.49 -4.15
CA GLN A 114 -1.84 -10.97 -5.50
C GLN A 114 -2.73 -10.30 -6.55
N ILE A 115 -3.99 -10.03 -6.23
CA ILE A 115 -4.92 -9.31 -7.11
C ILE A 115 -4.45 -7.85 -7.28
N ALA A 116 -4.08 -7.17 -6.20
CA ALA A 116 -3.55 -5.81 -6.24
C ALA A 116 -2.23 -5.76 -7.03
N ALA A 117 -1.31 -6.69 -6.80
CA ALA A 117 -0.05 -6.78 -7.55
C ALA A 117 -0.31 -6.99 -9.05
N GLN A 118 -1.30 -7.81 -9.41
CA GLN A 118 -1.65 -8.01 -10.82
C GLN A 118 -2.19 -6.72 -11.45
N LEU A 119 -3.05 -5.97 -10.76
CA LEU A 119 -3.52 -4.66 -11.21
C LEU A 119 -2.35 -3.69 -11.46
N VAL A 120 -1.39 -3.63 -10.53
CA VAL A 120 -0.16 -2.84 -10.66
C VAL A 120 0.63 -3.25 -11.91
N ALA A 121 0.81 -4.56 -12.13
CA ALA A 121 1.52 -5.07 -13.30
C ALA A 121 0.82 -4.74 -14.63
N ASP A 122 -0.51 -4.77 -14.65
CA ASP A 122 -1.30 -4.47 -15.83
C ASP A 122 -1.24 -2.97 -16.17
N VAL A 123 -1.37 -2.09 -15.18
CA VAL A 123 -1.18 -0.63 -15.38
C VAL A 123 0.22 -0.33 -15.90
N TYR A 124 1.25 -1.03 -15.39
CA TYR A 124 2.62 -0.84 -15.86
C TYR A 124 2.74 -1.22 -17.34
N LYS A 125 2.28 -2.42 -17.72
CA LYS A 125 2.35 -2.91 -19.10
C LYS A 125 1.59 -2.01 -20.07
N ASP A 126 0.43 -1.52 -19.67
CA ASP A 126 -0.47 -0.76 -20.54
C ASP A 126 -0.01 0.69 -20.75
N LYS A 127 0.49 1.36 -19.70
CA LYS A 127 0.73 2.81 -19.72
C LYS A 127 2.17 3.25 -19.43
N PHE A 128 2.98 2.41 -18.78
CA PHE A 128 4.28 2.83 -18.20
C PHE A 128 5.50 2.01 -18.62
N LYS A 129 5.35 0.91 -19.37
CA LYS A 129 6.47 0.05 -19.79
C LYS A 129 7.62 0.77 -20.50
N ASP A 130 7.31 1.86 -21.19
CA ASP A 130 8.27 2.69 -21.95
C ASP A 130 8.59 4.02 -21.24
N LYS A 131 8.10 4.22 -20.00
CA LYS A 131 8.20 5.47 -19.23
C LYS A 131 8.86 5.29 -17.88
N MET A 132 8.64 4.15 -17.24
CA MET A 132 9.10 3.84 -15.89
C MET A 132 10.11 2.69 -15.97
N ASP A 133 11.16 2.78 -15.15
CA ASP A 133 12.15 1.71 -15.06
C ASP A 133 11.48 0.39 -14.60
N ARG A 134 11.87 -0.70 -15.27
CA ARG A 134 11.29 -2.02 -14.98
C ARG A 134 11.61 -2.48 -13.57
N ASN A 135 12.79 -2.16 -13.03
CA ASN A 135 13.14 -2.59 -11.67
C ASN A 135 12.28 -1.86 -10.64
N SER A 136 12.01 -0.57 -10.82
CA SER A 136 11.07 0.16 -9.96
C SER A 136 9.67 -0.46 -9.97
N ALA A 137 9.17 -0.85 -11.16
CA ALA A 137 7.87 -1.51 -11.27
C ALA A 137 7.86 -2.91 -10.59
N VAL A 138 8.97 -3.64 -10.68
CA VAL A 138 9.15 -4.95 -10.03
C VAL A 138 9.21 -4.81 -8.50
N LEU A 139 9.89 -3.78 -7.97
CA LEU A 139 9.93 -3.50 -6.54
C LEU A 139 8.53 -3.20 -6.00
N ILE A 140 7.77 -2.34 -6.68
CA ILE A 140 6.39 -2.02 -6.28
C ILE A 140 5.52 -3.28 -6.34
N TYR A 141 5.61 -4.04 -7.43
CA TYR A 141 4.86 -5.28 -7.61
C TYR A 141 5.09 -6.26 -6.45
N TYR A 142 6.34 -6.56 -6.11
CA TYR A 142 6.65 -7.53 -5.07
C TYR A 142 6.40 -7.01 -3.66
N GLY A 143 6.59 -5.71 -3.42
CA GLY A 143 6.15 -5.06 -2.18
C GLY A 143 4.65 -5.26 -1.94
N VAL A 144 3.81 -5.04 -2.95
CA VAL A 144 2.37 -5.31 -2.89
C VAL A 144 2.08 -6.82 -2.78
N TYR A 145 2.74 -7.65 -3.58
CA TYR A 145 2.46 -9.09 -3.62
C TYR A 145 2.73 -9.81 -2.29
N TYR A 146 3.81 -9.41 -1.60
CA TYR A 146 4.28 -10.08 -0.37
C TYR A 146 3.94 -9.33 0.93
N HIS A 147 3.27 -8.17 0.88
CA HIS A 147 2.99 -7.36 2.08
C HIS A 147 2.30 -8.14 3.20
N TYR A 148 1.48 -9.14 2.87
CA TYR A 148 0.64 -9.85 3.84
C TYR A 148 1.41 -10.88 4.68
N GLY A 149 2.70 -11.11 4.37
CA GLY A 149 3.63 -11.84 5.22
C GLY A 149 3.11 -13.18 5.72
N LEU A 150 3.06 -13.35 7.04
CA LEU A 150 2.65 -14.60 7.70
C LEU A 150 1.16 -14.98 7.46
N TRP A 151 0.33 -14.02 7.04
CA TRP A 151 -1.10 -14.23 6.76
C TRP A 151 -1.36 -14.68 5.32
N THR A 152 -0.33 -14.64 4.48
CA THR A 152 -0.35 -15.09 3.10
C THR A 152 -0.70 -16.57 2.97
N ASN A 153 -1.31 -16.96 1.85
CA ASN A 153 -1.52 -18.36 1.52
C ASN A 153 -0.18 -19.12 1.46
N LYS A 154 -0.08 -20.27 2.15
CA LYS A 154 1.15 -21.09 2.21
C LYS A 154 1.74 -21.45 0.84
N LYS A 155 0.92 -21.51 -0.22
CA LYS A 155 1.37 -21.78 -1.59
C LYS A 155 2.23 -20.67 -2.20
N VAL A 156 2.05 -19.42 -1.74
CA VAL A 156 2.75 -18.23 -2.24
C VAL A 156 3.51 -17.48 -1.12
N ALA A 157 3.54 -18.04 0.09
CA ALA A 157 4.24 -17.46 1.22
C ALA A 157 5.76 -17.45 0.99
N LYS A 158 6.37 -16.30 1.21
CA LYS A 158 7.82 -16.11 1.17
C LYS A 158 8.41 -16.29 2.58
N PRO A 159 9.47 -17.09 2.80
CA PRO A 159 10.17 -17.15 4.08
C PRO A 159 10.87 -15.82 4.40
N LEU A 160 10.89 -15.42 5.68
CA LEU A 160 11.50 -14.16 6.13
C LEU A 160 12.93 -13.89 5.58
N PRO A 161 13.87 -14.87 5.59
CA PRO A 161 15.22 -14.64 5.05
C PRO A 161 15.30 -14.37 3.55
N GLN A 162 14.19 -14.53 2.81
CA GLN A 162 14.14 -14.30 1.36
C GLN A 162 13.53 -12.94 1.00
N TYR A 163 12.98 -12.19 1.96
CA TYR A 163 12.49 -10.84 1.69
C TYR A 163 13.67 -9.92 1.35
N THR A 164 13.49 -9.07 0.34
CA THR A 164 14.37 -7.91 0.16
C THR A 164 14.07 -6.88 1.25
N PRO A 165 14.99 -5.94 1.53
CA PRO A 165 14.72 -4.84 2.45
C PRO A 165 13.44 -4.05 2.13
N GLU A 166 13.14 -3.83 0.85
CA GLU A 166 11.96 -3.10 0.37
C GLU A 166 10.67 -3.87 0.65
N GLU A 167 10.63 -5.16 0.29
CA GLU A 167 9.46 -6.02 0.57
C GLU A 167 9.23 -6.15 2.08
N LEU A 168 10.32 -6.30 2.85
CA LEU A 168 10.26 -6.39 4.30
C LEU A 168 9.77 -5.07 4.91
N CYS A 169 10.14 -3.93 4.34
CA CYS A 169 9.65 -2.62 4.78
C CYS A 169 8.13 -2.51 4.66
N VAL A 170 7.57 -2.87 3.50
CA VAL A 170 6.11 -2.83 3.29
C VAL A 170 5.40 -3.79 4.25
N TYR A 171 5.88 -5.03 4.37
CA TYR A 171 5.30 -6.02 5.29
C TYR A 171 5.37 -5.56 6.75
N LEU A 172 6.52 -5.09 7.23
CA LEU A 172 6.66 -4.65 8.62
C LEU A 172 5.84 -3.39 8.90
N ALA A 173 5.75 -2.45 7.95
CA ALA A 173 4.90 -1.28 8.09
C ALA A 173 3.42 -1.65 8.21
N ASP A 174 2.92 -2.52 7.33
CA ASP A 174 1.56 -3.06 7.39
C ASP A 174 1.29 -3.79 8.72
N TYR A 175 2.23 -4.66 9.11
CA TYR A 175 2.14 -5.37 10.37
C TYR A 175 2.11 -4.40 11.56
N ILE A 176 3.02 -3.44 11.67
CA ILE A 176 3.09 -2.52 12.81
C ILE A 176 1.84 -1.64 12.88
N ALA A 177 1.43 -1.02 11.77
CA ALA A 177 0.25 -0.16 11.71
C ALA A 177 -1.03 -0.91 12.08
N SER A 178 -1.11 -2.21 11.79
CA SER A 178 -2.25 -3.03 12.21
C SER A 178 -2.34 -3.26 13.71
N LYS A 179 -1.34 -2.94 14.55
CA LYS A 179 -1.38 -3.27 15.99
C LYS A 179 -2.14 -2.23 16.80
N ARG A 180 -3.16 -2.67 17.52
CA ARG A 180 -3.98 -1.85 18.43
C ARG A 180 -3.24 -1.07 19.53
N PHE A 181 -2.05 -1.52 19.91
CA PHE A 181 -1.24 -0.84 20.93
C PHE A 181 -0.28 0.19 20.35
N VAL A 182 -0.20 0.30 19.02
CA VAL A 182 0.60 1.29 18.31
C VAL A 182 -0.35 2.38 17.82
N GLU A 183 -0.12 3.60 18.26
CA GLU A 183 -0.76 4.78 17.70
C GLU A 183 0.17 5.37 16.65
N VAL A 184 -0.34 5.47 15.43
CA VAL A 184 0.36 6.12 14.31
C VAL A 184 -0.44 7.37 13.97
N ASP A 185 0.20 8.52 14.03
CA ASP A 185 -0.37 9.78 13.55
C ASP A 185 -0.03 9.95 12.05
N PRO A 186 -0.96 9.66 11.11
CA PRO A 186 -0.70 9.83 9.69
C PRO A 186 -0.64 11.30 9.27
N ALA A 187 -1.05 12.24 10.12
CA ALA A 187 -0.95 13.68 9.85
C ALA A 187 0.42 14.26 10.26
N TYR A 188 1.30 13.44 10.84
CA TYR A 188 2.66 13.84 11.18
C TYR A 188 3.37 14.39 9.94
N LYS A 189 3.75 15.66 10.00
CA LYS A 189 4.52 16.29 8.93
C LYS A 189 5.96 15.80 9.05
N PHE A 190 6.39 14.97 8.11
CA PHE A 190 7.79 14.60 7.96
C PHE A 190 8.60 15.88 7.77
N THR A 191 9.21 16.34 8.86
CA THR A 191 10.20 17.39 8.79
C THR A 191 11.42 16.77 8.13
N ASN A 192 11.92 17.39 7.06
CA ASN A 192 13.25 17.09 6.53
C ASN A 192 14.26 17.43 7.65
N GLY A 193 14.45 16.49 8.56
CA GLY A 193 15.22 16.63 9.78
C GLY A 193 16.59 16.00 9.61
N ILE A 194 17.57 16.89 9.42
CA ILE A 194 19.04 16.71 9.41
C ILE A 194 19.61 16.08 8.14
#